data_AF-A0A932V6J6-F1
#
_entry.id   AF-A0A932V6J6-F1
#
_cell.length_a   1.000
_cell.length_b   1.000
_cell.length_c   1.000
_cell.angle_alpha   90.00
_cell.angle_beta   90.00
_cell.angle_gamma   90.00
#
_symmetry.space_group_name_H-M   'P 1'
#
loop_
_entity.id
_entity.type
_entity.pdbx_description
1 polymer ?
#
loop_
_entity_poly.entity_id
_entity_poly.type
_entity_poly.pdbx_seq_one_letter_code
_entity_poly.pdbx_strand_id
1 'polypeptide(L)'
;MAGGSLTRLWLALAAAYNVALGAWIVVWPNAFFELMSLAPPRYPGIWQCLGMVLGLYGLLYAYASLHPDRARPIVVVGLLGKVLGPIGWIVTVSTGELPVRTFPLIVFDDLVWWVPFGLILIDGSAIARLIRDRAPSICGALNLIGVIGLVLFLQPGVDPARDLAARAAYIGEHLGAWRSGWLIWMAAALSLLGLIAWWSARLRPGRLVAVALALAIAGVAVDIATDSLYVSWLPERAELMPALSVVSATIANGLYTVAGALLTLRTTSLAGWMLIWTWGVWSAGALLALGGMLASGPLTVAGTVLLFALFCPWCFVVAPRLR
;
A
#
# COMPACT_ATOMS: atom_id res chain seq x y z
N MET A 1 21.60 8.08 -12.11
CA MET A 1 22.18 6.86 -11.50
C MET A 1 21.34 6.25 -10.36
N ALA A 2 20.42 6.98 -9.70
CA ALA A 2 19.53 6.41 -8.67
C ALA A 2 18.28 5.64 -9.20
N GLY A 3 17.89 5.84 -10.46
CA GLY A 3 16.73 5.15 -11.04
C GLY A 3 16.92 3.63 -11.20
N GLY A 4 18.16 3.18 -11.44
CA GLY A 4 18.45 1.78 -11.70
C GLY A 4 18.23 0.85 -10.49
N SER A 5 18.56 1.27 -9.27
CA SER A 5 18.42 0.41 -8.08
C SER A 5 16.95 0.18 -7.70
N LEU A 6 16.12 1.22 -7.77
CA LEU A 6 14.69 1.10 -7.49
C LEU A 6 13.97 0.29 -8.57
N THR A 7 14.29 0.47 -9.85
CA THR A 7 13.73 -0.36 -10.93
C THR A 7 14.02 -1.84 -10.69
N ARG A 8 15.27 -2.18 -10.33
CA ARG A 8 15.65 -3.57 -10.01
C ARG A 8 14.84 -4.11 -8.82
N LEU A 9 14.69 -3.32 -7.76
CA LEU A 9 13.92 -3.71 -6.58
C LEU A 9 12.45 -3.99 -6.93
N TRP A 10 11.78 -3.07 -7.63
CA TRP A 10 10.36 -3.25 -7.99
C TRP A 10 10.12 -4.45 -8.89
N LEU A 11 11.01 -4.68 -9.85
CA LEU A 11 10.95 -5.87 -10.71
C LEU A 11 11.23 -7.16 -9.94
N ALA A 12 12.16 -7.14 -8.97
CA ALA A 12 12.42 -8.29 -8.10
C ALA A 12 11.23 -8.59 -7.17
N LEU A 13 10.56 -7.56 -6.65
CA LEU A 13 9.34 -7.72 -5.85
C LEU A 13 8.19 -8.28 -6.70
N ALA A 14 8.00 -7.75 -7.92
CA ALA A 14 7.01 -8.27 -8.86
C ALA A 14 7.32 -9.74 -9.21
N ALA A 15 8.58 -10.08 -9.44
CA ALA A 15 9.03 -11.45 -9.69
C ALA A 15 8.68 -12.38 -8.53
N ALA A 16 9.07 -12.01 -7.31
CA ALA A 16 8.82 -12.80 -6.10
C ALA A 16 7.31 -13.01 -5.88
N TYR A 17 6.51 -11.95 -6.02
CA TYR A 17 5.06 -12.03 -5.89
C TYR A 17 4.43 -12.97 -6.94
N ASN A 18 4.74 -12.80 -8.23
CA ASN A 18 4.12 -13.57 -9.30
C ASN A 18 4.54 -15.05 -9.27
N VAL A 19 5.80 -15.35 -8.93
CA VAL A 19 6.26 -16.73 -8.72
C VAL A 19 5.57 -17.36 -7.52
N ALA A 20 5.48 -16.66 -6.39
CA ALA A 20 4.82 -17.18 -5.20
C ALA A 20 3.33 -17.41 -5.42
N LEU A 21 2.64 -16.45 -6.05
CA LEU A 21 1.21 -16.57 -6.40
C LEU A 21 0.98 -17.72 -7.38
N GLY A 22 1.79 -17.80 -8.45
CA GLY A 22 1.70 -18.87 -9.43
C GLY A 22 1.93 -20.26 -8.80
N ALA A 23 2.94 -20.40 -7.95
CA ALA A 23 3.21 -21.63 -7.22
C ALA A 23 2.05 -21.99 -6.28
N TRP A 24 1.50 -21.02 -5.54
CA TRP A 24 0.37 -21.24 -4.65
C TRP A 24 -0.88 -21.73 -5.41
N ILE A 25 -1.21 -21.09 -6.54
CA ILE A 25 -2.33 -21.49 -7.41
C ILE A 25 -2.14 -22.90 -7.97
N VAL A 26 -0.91 -23.26 -8.37
CA VAL A 26 -0.62 -24.58 -8.94
C VAL A 26 -0.70 -25.67 -7.87
N VAL A 27 -0.10 -25.45 -6.70
CA VAL A 27 -0.03 -26.47 -5.63
C VAL A 27 -1.36 -26.62 -4.90
N TRP A 28 -2.08 -25.52 -4.64
CA TRP A 28 -3.36 -25.51 -3.92
C TRP A 28 -4.45 -24.77 -4.72
N PRO A 29 -4.96 -25.36 -5.81
CA PRO A 29 -5.87 -24.66 -6.72
C PRO A 29 -7.22 -24.27 -6.11
N ASN A 30 -7.64 -24.91 -5.02
CA ASN A 30 -8.88 -24.58 -4.32
C ASN A 30 -8.70 -23.52 -3.22
N ALA A 31 -7.46 -23.24 -2.78
CA ALA A 31 -7.21 -22.39 -1.62
C ALA A 31 -7.73 -20.95 -1.80
N PHE A 32 -7.61 -20.39 -3.01
CA PHE A 32 -8.19 -19.09 -3.32
C PHE A 32 -9.73 -19.08 -3.18
N PHE A 33 -10.38 -20.11 -3.71
CA PHE A 33 -11.84 -20.21 -3.68
C PHE A 33 -12.34 -20.42 -2.25
N GLU A 34 -11.66 -21.24 -1.46
CA GLU A 34 -11.95 -21.43 -0.03
C GLU A 34 -11.77 -20.13 0.76
N LEU A 35 -10.62 -19.46 0.59
CA LEU A 35 -10.31 -18.20 1.27
C LEU A 35 -11.35 -17.12 0.96
N MET A 36 -11.81 -17.06 -0.29
CA MET A 36 -12.83 -16.11 -0.74
C MET A 36 -14.26 -16.65 -0.58
N SER A 37 -14.48 -17.81 0.06
CA SER A 37 -15.81 -18.43 0.20
C SER A 37 -16.57 -18.53 -1.14
N LEU A 38 -15.88 -18.91 -2.20
CA LEU A 38 -16.42 -19.17 -3.54
C LEU A 38 -16.70 -20.66 -3.72
N ALA A 39 -17.59 -21.00 -4.64
CA ALA A 39 -17.73 -22.38 -5.08
C ALA A 39 -16.41 -22.87 -5.69
N PRO A 40 -15.96 -24.11 -5.40
CA PRO A 40 -14.78 -24.66 -6.03
C PRO A 40 -14.91 -24.66 -7.56
N PRO A 41 -13.82 -24.42 -8.31
CA PRO A 41 -13.88 -24.40 -9.75
C PRO A 41 -14.18 -25.80 -10.29
N ARG A 42 -15.09 -25.91 -11.26
CA ARG A 42 -15.41 -27.18 -11.92
C ARG A 42 -14.19 -27.84 -12.58
N TYR A 43 -13.28 -27.01 -13.12
CA TYR A 43 -12.04 -27.44 -13.77
C TYR A 43 -10.85 -26.70 -13.16
N PRO A 44 -10.31 -27.17 -12.01
CA PRO A 44 -9.18 -26.53 -11.33
C PRO A 44 -7.96 -26.35 -12.24
N GLY A 45 -7.77 -27.23 -13.23
CA GLY A 45 -6.67 -27.16 -14.20
C GLY A 45 -6.63 -25.86 -15.02
N ILE A 46 -7.76 -25.19 -15.26
CA ILE A 46 -7.79 -23.89 -15.94
C ILE A 46 -7.16 -22.81 -15.04
N TRP A 47 -7.51 -22.82 -13.75
CA TRP A 47 -6.93 -21.92 -12.76
C TRP A 47 -5.44 -22.20 -12.55
N GLN A 48 -5.04 -23.48 -12.48
CA GLN A 48 -3.63 -23.86 -12.41
C GLN A 48 -2.84 -23.42 -13.64
N CYS A 49 -3.43 -23.52 -14.84
CA CYS A 49 -2.83 -23.02 -16.07
C CYS A 49 -2.55 -21.52 -15.99
N LEU A 50 -3.52 -20.74 -15.50
CA LEU A 50 -3.31 -19.31 -15.26
C LEU A 50 -2.21 -19.07 -14.21
N GLY A 51 -2.17 -19.85 -13.13
CA GLY A 51 -1.08 -19.82 -12.15
C GLY A 51 0.30 -20.07 -12.76
N MET A 52 0.43 -21.02 -13.67
CA MET A 52 1.68 -21.27 -14.41
C MET A 52 2.07 -20.06 -15.28
N VAL A 53 1.11 -19.46 -15.99
CA VAL A 53 1.36 -18.26 -16.81
C VAL A 53 1.83 -17.09 -15.94
N LEU A 54 1.19 -16.85 -14.80
CA LEU A 54 1.62 -15.84 -13.83
C LEU A 54 3.04 -16.12 -13.31
N GLY A 55 3.35 -17.38 -12.99
CA GLY A 55 4.71 -17.80 -12.61
C GLY A 55 5.75 -17.49 -13.68
N LEU A 56 5.44 -17.70 -14.96
CA LEU A 56 6.32 -17.35 -16.09
C LEU A 56 6.53 -15.83 -16.20
N TYR A 57 5.48 -15.01 -15.99
CA TYR A 57 5.65 -13.56 -15.87
C TYR A 57 6.59 -13.20 -14.72
N GLY A 58 6.49 -13.90 -13.59
CA GLY A 58 7.44 -13.77 -12.48
C GLY A 58 8.89 -13.99 -12.90
N LEU A 59 9.18 -15.03 -13.71
CA LEU A 59 10.52 -15.26 -14.26
C LEU A 59 10.97 -14.16 -15.23
N LEU A 60 10.05 -13.61 -16.04
CA LEU A 60 10.35 -12.48 -16.91
C LEU A 60 10.70 -11.22 -16.09
N TYR A 61 9.99 -10.95 -15.01
CA TYR A 61 10.33 -9.85 -14.11
C TYR A 61 11.67 -10.08 -13.40
N ALA A 62 11.99 -11.33 -13.03
CA ALA A 62 13.30 -11.67 -12.48
C ALA A 62 14.42 -11.38 -13.49
N TYR A 63 14.25 -11.80 -14.74
CA TYR A 63 15.18 -11.47 -15.82
C TYR A 63 15.32 -9.94 -16.03
N ALA A 64 14.19 -9.23 -16.06
CA ALA A 64 14.16 -7.77 -16.21
C ALA A 64 14.83 -7.04 -15.04
N SER A 65 14.77 -7.60 -13.82
CA SER A 65 15.48 -7.07 -12.65
C SER A 65 17.01 -7.20 -12.76
N LEU A 66 17.48 -8.23 -13.46
CA LEU A 66 18.91 -8.43 -13.73
C LEU A 66 19.39 -7.59 -14.92
N HIS A 67 18.52 -7.40 -15.92
CA HIS A 67 18.79 -6.64 -17.15
C HIS A 67 17.80 -5.48 -17.36
N PRO A 68 17.87 -4.39 -16.56
CA PRO A 68 16.92 -3.27 -16.64
C PRO A 68 16.87 -2.58 -18.01
N ASP A 69 17.96 -2.62 -18.77
CA ASP A 69 18.06 -2.12 -20.14
C ASP A 69 17.10 -2.85 -21.11
N ARG A 70 16.73 -4.10 -20.79
CA ARG A 70 15.81 -4.94 -21.57
C ARG A 70 14.43 -5.07 -20.93
N ALA A 71 14.19 -4.41 -19.80
CA ALA A 71 12.95 -4.55 -19.04
C ALA A 71 11.73 -3.97 -19.77
N ARG A 72 11.92 -2.97 -20.63
CA ARG A 72 10.81 -2.16 -21.15
C ARG A 72 9.72 -2.98 -21.86
N PRO A 73 10.00 -3.88 -22.83
CA PRO A 73 8.95 -4.67 -23.46
C PRO A 73 8.20 -5.58 -22.46
N ILE A 74 8.93 -6.16 -21.51
CA ILE A 74 8.37 -7.03 -20.46
C ILE A 74 7.42 -6.23 -19.56
N VAL A 75 7.83 -5.02 -19.15
CA VAL A 75 7.04 -4.14 -18.28
C VAL A 75 5.82 -3.58 -19.02
N VAL A 76 5.90 -3.30 -20.33
CA VAL A 76 4.73 -2.88 -21.12
C VAL A 76 3.66 -3.97 -21.12
N VAL A 77 4.04 -5.20 -21.48
CA VAL A 77 3.10 -6.33 -21.51
C VAL A 77 2.57 -6.60 -20.10
N GLY A 78 3.45 -6.56 -19.09
CA GLY A 78 3.06 -6.71 -17.70
C GLY A 78 2.05 -5.67 -17.22
N LEU A 79 2.28 -4.39 -17.52
CA LEU A 79 1.35 -3.32 -17.15
C LEU A 79 0.02 -3.45 -17.89
N LEU A 80 0.03 -3.82 -19.17
CA LEU A 80 -1.20 -4.08 -19.93
C LEU A 80 -2.02 -5.19 -19.28
N GLY A 81 -1.39 -6.31 -18.94
CA GLY A 81 -2.04 -7.39 -18.19
C GLY A 81 -2.67 -6.88 -16.89
N LYS A 82 -1.92 -6.08 -16.13
CA LYS A 82 -2.37 -5.51 -14.86
C LYS A 82 -3.43 -4.42 -15.00
N VAL A 83 -3.63 -3.85 -16.17
CA VAL A 83 -4.76 -2.93 -16.44
C VAL A 83 -5.98 -3.73 -16.89
N LEU A 84 -5.79 -4.78 -17.69
CA LEU A 84 -6.87 -5.63 -18.17
C LEU A 84 -7.48 -6.50 -17.06
N GLY A 85 -6.69 -6.94 -16.07
CA GLY A 85 -7.17 -7.70 -14.91
C GLY A 85 -8.31 -7.00 -14.15
N PRO A 86 -8.11 -5.77 -13.65
CA PRO A 86 -9.16 -5.00 -12.97
C PRO A 86 -10.37 -4.68 -13.86
N ILE A 87 -10.16 -4.46 -15.17
CA ILE A 87 -11.27 -4.27 -16.12
C ILE A 87 -12.13 -5.53 -16.20
N GLY A 88 -11.50 -6.70 -16.40
CA GLY A 88 -12.18 -7.98 -16.42
C GLY A 88 -12.91 -8.26 -15.09
N TRP A 89 -12.25 -7.94 -13.98
CA TRP A 89 -12.86 -8.06 -12.65
C TRP A 89 -14.09 -7.18 -12.49
N ILE A 90 -14.04 -5.90 -12.88
CA ILE A 90 -15.19 -4.98 -12.86
C ILE A 90 -16.36 -5.58 -13.65
N VAL A 91 -16.10 -6.14 -14.83
CA VAL A 91 -17.13 -6.79 -15.64
C VAL A 91 -17.76 -7.96 -14.88
N THR A 92 -16.96 -8.90 -14.38
CA THR A 92 -17.46 -10.09 -13.65
C THR A 92 -18.20 -9.74 -12.34
N VAL A 93 -17.80 -8.67 -11.67
CA VAL A 93 -18.48 -8.17 -10.47
C VAL A 93 -19.79 -7.50 -10.83
N SER A 94 -19.81 -6.71 -11.91
CA SER A 94 -21.03 -6.02 -12.35
C SER A 94 -22.12 -6.96 -12.84
N THR A 95 -21.75 -8.16 -13.32
CA THR A 95 -22.67 -9.22 -13.75
C THR A 95 -23.06 -10.16 -12.60
N GLY A 96 -22.51 -9.99 -11.40
CA GLY A 96 -22.77 -10.84 -10.24
C GLY A 96 -22.08 -12.21 -10.30
N GLU A 97 -21.19 -12.44 -11.26
CA GLU A 97 -20.41 -13.68 -11.39
C GLU A 97 -19.39 -13.79 -10.26
N LEU A 98 -18.64 -12.70 -10.01
CA LEU A 98 -17.71 -12.61 -8.90
C LEU A 98 -18.20 -11.61 -7.84
N PRO A 99 -18.02 -11.93 -6.55
CA PRO A 99 -18.33 -11.00 -5.47
C PRO A 99 -17.20 -9.99 -5.28
N VAL A 100 -17.55 -8.78 -4.81
CA VAL A 100 -16.58 -7.70 -4.51
C VAL A 100 -15.49 -8.15 -3.53
N ARG A 101 -15.77 -9.12 -2.64
CA ARG A 101 -14.80 -9.70 -1.69
C ARG A 101 -13.52 -10.26 -2.31
N THR A 102 -13.49 -10.47 -3.63
CA THR A 102 -12.29 -10.85 -4.38
C THR A 102 -11.35 -9.67 -4.70
N PHE A 103 -11.73 -8.44 -4.36
CA PHE A 103 -10.94 -7.22 -4.55
C PHE A 103 -9.50 -7.31 -4.01
N PRO A 104 -9.19 -7.95 -2.87
CA PRO A 104 -7.81 -8.09 -2.41
C PRO A 104 -6.90 -8.75 -3.46
N LEU A 105 -7.40 -9.72 -4.23
CA LEU A 105 -6.63 -10.33 -5.33
C LEU A 105 -6.22 -9.27 -6.35
N ILE A 106 -7.16 -8.44 -6.78
CA ILE A 106 -6.94 -7.38 -7.78
C ILE A 106 -5.98 -6.31 -7.26
N VAL A 107 -6.09 -5.97 -5.98
CA VAL A 107 -5.19 -4.99 -5.37
C VAL A 107 -3.75 -5.48 -5.44
N PHE A 108 -3.48 -6.70 -4.98
CA PHE A 108 -2.13 -7.24 -4.91
C PHE A 108 -1.59 -7.74 -6.25
N ASP A 109 -2.44 -8.32 -7.09
CA ASP A 109 -2.01 -8.83 -8.39
C ASP A 109 -1.86 -7.69 -9.40
N ASP A 110 -2.67 -6.63 -9.31
CA ASP A 110 -2.71 -5.61 -10.34
C ASP A 110 -2.36 -4.21 -9.84
N LEU A 111 -3.20 -3.63 -8.96
CA LEU A 111 -3.23 -2.18 -8.71
C LEU A 111 -1.92 -1.64 -8.10
N VAL A 112 -1.32 -2.37 -7.15
CA VAL A 112 -0.07 -1.92 -6.49
C VAL A 112 1.10 -1.78 -7.47
N TRP A 113 1.04 -2.44 -8.63
CA TRP A 113 2.11 -2.43 -9.62
C TRP A 113 1.96 -1.33 -10.66
N TRP A 114 0.81 -0.67 -10.76
CA TRP A 114 0.54 0.34 -11.78
C TRP A 114 1.53 1.51 -11.71
N VAL A 115 1.75 2.04 -10.50
CA VAL A 115 2.66 3.16 -10.27
C VAL A 115 4.12 2.77 -10.55
N PRO A 116 4.70 1.69 -9.95
CA PRO A 116 6.09 1.35 -10.22
C PRO A 116 6.32 0.99 -11.70
N PHE A 117 5.43 0.23 -12.34
CA PHE A 117 5.59 -0.11 -13.76
C PHE A 117 5.44 1.12 -14.66
N GLY A 118 4.45 1.97 -14.39
CA GLY A 118 4.28 3.24 -15.08
C GLY A 118 5.55 4.09 -15.00
N LEU A 119 6.09 4.29 -13.80
CA LEU A 119 7.32 5.05 -13.58
C LEU A 119 8.55 4.45 -14.28
N ILE A 120 8.66 3.12 -14.35
CA ILE A 120 9.73 2.45 -15.11
C ILE A 120 9.59 2.74 -16.61
N LEU A 121 8.37 2.70 -17.16
CA LEU A 121 8.12 2.92 -18.59
C LEU A 121 8.35 4.36 -19.04
N ILE A 122 8.07 5.32 -18.16
CA ILE A 122 8.29 6.75 -18.42
C ILE A 122 9.62 7.26 -17.86
N ASP A 123 10.52 6.39 -17.39
CA ASP A 123 11.80 6.82 -16.84
C ASP A 123 12.60 7.63 -17.88
N GLY A 124 13.32 8.65 -17.41
CA GLY A 124 13.99 9.64 -18.26
C GLY A 124 13.09 10.72 -18.86
N SER A 125 11.76 10.61 -18.78
CA SER A 125 10.84 11.67 -19.23
C SER A 125 10.79 12.86 -18.25
N ALA A 126 10.29 14.00 -18.73
CA ALA A 126 10.02 15.16 -17.88
C ALA A 126 8.96 14.87 -16.81
N ILE A 127 7.96 14.06 -17.15
CA ILE A 127 6.88 13.66 -16.24
C ILE A 127 7.45 12.82 -15.08
N ALA A 128 8.30 11.83 -15.36
CA ALA A 128 8.90 11.01 -14.31
C ALA A 128 9.81 11.83 -13.38
N ARG A 129 10.50 12.85 -13.91
CA ARG A 129 11.25 13.81 -13.07
C ARG A 129 10.31 14.61 -12.19
N LEU A 130 9.24 15.17 -12.76
CA LEU A 130 8.25 15.94 -12.00
C LEU A 130 7.64 15.14 -10.85
N ILE A 131 7.20 13.90 -11.11
CA ILE A 131 6.62 13.03 -10.08
C ILE A 131 7.64 12.74 -8.97
N ARG A 132 8.90 12.41 -9.33
CA ARG A 132 9.96 12.18 -8.35
C ARG A 132 10.26 13.44 -7.54
N ASP A 133 10.38 14.59 -8.17
CA ASP A 133 10.71 15.83 -7.46
C ASP A 133 9.57 16.30 -6.54
N ARG A 134 8.32 16.00 -6.91
CA ARG A 134 7.13 16.32 -6.12
C ARG A 134 6.67 15.21 -5.19
N ALA A 135 7.39 14.10 -5.07
CA ALA A 135 6.95 12.94 -4.27
C ALA A 135 6.57 13.31 -2.82
N PRO A 136 7.29 14.18 -2.09
CA PRO A 136 6.86 14.60 -0.75
C PRO A 136 5.56 15.39 -0.77
N SER A 137 5.40 16.34 -1.69
CA SER A 137 4.17 17.14 -1.79
C SER A 137 2.96 16.29 -2.21
N ILE A 138 3.16 15.31 -3.10
CA ILE A 138 2.13 14.34 -3.49
C ILE A 138 1.72 13.51 -2.26
N CYS A 139 2.70 12.99 -1.51
CA CYS A 139 2.44 12.24 -0.29
C CYS A 139 1.69 13.06 0.76
N GLY A 140 2.13 14.28 1.05
CA GLY A 140 1.47 15.18 2.00
C GLY A 140 0.04 15.53 1.57
N ALA A 141 -0.19 15.78 0.28
CA ALA A 141 -1.52 16.06 -0.25
C ALA A 141 -2.46 14.84 -0.15
N LEU A 142 -2.00 13.66 -0.57
CA LEU A 142 -2.81 12.44 -0.51
C LEU A 142 -3.15 12.04 0.92
N ASN A 143 -2.21 12.20 1.86
CA ASN A 143 -2.48 11.95 3.28
C ASN A 143 -3.45 12.99 3.87
N LEU A 144 -3.36 14.26 3.47
CA LEU A 144 -4.35 15.27 3.88
C LEU A 144 -5.75 14.96 3.33
N ILE A 145 -5.86 14.59 2.05
CA ILE A 145 -7.13 14.15 1.45
C ILE A 145 -7.63 12.89 2.14
N GLY A 146 -6.73 11.96 2.46
CA GLY A 146 -7.01 10.79 3.29
C GLY A 146 -7.70 11.20 4.58
N VAL A 147 -7.06 12.03 5.41
CA VAL A 147 -7.59 12.47 6.71
C VAL A 147 -8.96 13.15 6.57
N ILE A 148 -9.15 13.96 5.54
CA ILE A 148 -10.46 14.54 5.22
C ILE A 148 -11.48 13.43 4.94
N GLY A 149 -11.13 12.45 4.11
CA GLY A 149 -11.95 11.27 3.85
C GLY A 149 -12.23 10.43 5.10
N LEU A 150 -11.27 10.30 6.03
CA LEU A 150 -11.47 9.63 7.31
C LEU A 150 -12.55 10.35 8.12
N VAL A 151 -12.46 11.66 8.28
CA VAL A 151 -13.43 12.45 9.05
C VAL A 151 -14.81 12.44 8.40
N LEU A 152 -14.89 12.56 7.07
CA LEU A 152 -16.15 12.70 6.36
C LEU A 152 -16.87 11.37 6.09
N PHE A 153 -16.13 10.30 5.82
CA PHE A 153 -16.69 9.06 5.27
C PHE A 153 -16.41 7.81 6.09
N LEU A 154 -15.33 7.78 6.88
CA LEU A 154 -14.91 6.55 7.56
C LEU A 154 -15.19 6.58 9.06
N GLN A 155 -15.10 7.75 9.71
CA GLN A 155 -15.15 7.89 11.16
C GLN A 155 -16.34 7.14 11.78
N PRO A 156 -17.59 7.27 11.29
CA PRO A 156 -18.72 6.60 11.92
C PRO A 156 -18.66 5.07 11.83
N GLY A 157 -17.94 4.51 10.84
CA GLY A 157 -17.70 3.08 10.69
C GLY A 157 -16.45 2.58 11.43
N VAL A 158 -15.48 3.44 11.75
CA VAL A 158 -14.27 3.03 12.48
C VAL A 158 -14.26 3.42 13.96
N ASP A 159 -15.24 4.21 14.41
CA ASP A 159 -15.34 4.73 15.77
C ASP A 159 -15.44 3.60 16.81
N PRO A 160 -14.43 3.41 17.69
CA PRO A 160 -14.47 2.39 18.71
C PRO A 160 -15.48 2.68 19.83
N ALA A 161 -16.01 3.92 19.93
CA ALA A 161 -17.07 4.26 20.87
C ALA A 161 -18.44 3.71 20.43
N ARG A 162 -18.60 3.33 19.16
CA ARG A 162 -19.82 2.72 18.63
C ARG A 162 -19.71 1.19 18.67
N ASP A 163 -20.82 0.53 18.97
CA ASP A 163 -20.88 -0.93 18.86
C ASP A 163 -20.73 -1.40 17.41
N LEU A 164 -20.41 -2.69 17.23
CA LEU A 164 -20.17 -3.25 15.90
C LEU A 164 -21.42 -3.23 15.00
N ALA A 165 -22.62 -3.33 15.56
CA ALA A 165 -23.85 -3.35 14.79
C ALA A 165 -24.14 -1.96 14.19
N ALA A 166 -23.97 -0.89 14.98
CA ALA A 166 -24.13 0.48 14.54
C ALA A 166 -23.08 0.85 13.47
N ARG A 167 -21.85 0.36 13.61
CA ARG A 167 -20.78 0.57 12.61
C ARG A 167 -21.11 -0.16 11.31
N ALA A 168 -21.54 -1.42 11.39
CA ALA A 168 -21.93 -2.22 10.23
C ALA A 168 -23.15 -1.61 9.50
N ALA A 169 -24.14 -1.12 10.24
CA ALA A 169 -25.31 -0.43 9.70
C ALA A 169 -24.90 0.82 8.90
N TYR A 170 -24.04 1.67 9.49
CA TYR A 170 -23.50 2.84 8.79
C TYR A 170 -22.78 2.47 7.50
N ILE A 171 -21.92 1.45 7.52
CA ILE A 171 -21.19 1.01 6.32
C ILE A 171 -22.16 0.53 5.24
N GLY A 172 -23.21 -0.23 5.62
CA GLY A 172 -24.24 -0.69 4.70
C GLY A 172 -25.01 0.46 4.03
N GLU A 173 -25.35 1.50 4.79
CA GLU A 173 -26.06 2.68 4.29
C GLU A 173 -25.18 3.59 3.42
N HIS A 174 -23.86 3.57 3.63
CA HIS A 174 -22.92 4.50 2.99
C HIS A 174 -21.80 3.80 2.19
N LEU A 175 -22.07 2.63 1.63
CA LEU A 175 -21.07 1.73 1.04
C LEU A 175 -20.17 2.40 -0.03
N GLY A 176 -20.73 3.27 -0.88
CA GLY A 176 -19.97 4.00 -1.90
C GLY A 176 -18.95 4.97 -1.31
N ALA A 177 -19.36 5.75 -0.30
CA ALA A 177 -18.49 6.68 0.41
C ALA A 177 -17.42 5.93 1.22
N TRP A 178 -17.81 4.85 1.88
CA TRP A 178 -16.92 3.96 2.62
C TRP A 178 -15.79 3.41 1.73
N ARG A 179 -16.14 2.79 0.60
CA ARG A 179 -15.16 2.25 -0.34
C ARG A 179 -14.26 3.34 -0.91
N SER A 180 -14.82 4.49 -1.26
CA SER A 180 -14.05 5.62 -1.77
C SER A 180 -13.04 6.14 -0.74
N GLY A 181 -13.43 6.25 0.52
CA GLY A 181 -12.55 6.67 1.62
C GLY A 181 -11.36 5.73 1.78
N TRP A 182 -11.57 4.42 1.74
CA TRP A 182 -10.47 3.45 1.83
C TRP A 182 -9.59 3.43 0.58
N LEU A 183 -10.13 3.61 -0.63
CA LEU A 183 -9.32 3.73 -1.85
C LEU A 183 -8.40 4.96 -1.80
N ILE A 184 -8.90 6.08 -1.26
CA ILE A 184 -8.08 7.27 -1.00
C ILE A 184 -6.98 6.94 0.04
N TRP A 185 -7.32 6.20 1.09
CA TRP A 185 -6.38 5.82 2.14
C TRP A 185 -5.26 4.90 1.62
N MET A 186 -5.60 3.94 0.75
CA MET A 186 -4.64 3.09 0.04
C MET A 186 -3.70 3.92 -0.83
N ALA A 187 -4.22 4.93 -1.54
CA ALA A 187 -3.38 5.84 -2.32
C ALA A 187 -2.43 6.66 -1.42
N ALA A 188 -2.89 7.08 -0.24
CA ALA A 188 -2.05 7.74 0.76
C ALA A 188 -0.92 6.81 1.25
N ALA A 189 -1.21 5.55 1.59
CA ALA A 189 -0.22 4.55 2.00
C ALA A 189 0.82 4.27 0.90
N LEU A 190 0.39 4.06 -0.35
CA LEU A 190 1.30 3.89 -1.49
C LEU A 190 2.19 5.12 -1.71
N SER A 191 1.64 6.32 -1.53
CA SER A 191 2.41 7.57 -1.64
C SER A 191 3.46 7.72 -0.54
N LEU A 192 3.20 7.17 0.66
CA LEU A 192 4.17 7.13 1.77
C LEU A 192 5.37 6.23 1.43
N LEU A 193 5.13 5.07 0.82
CA LEU A 193 6.21 4.25 0.27
C LEU A 193 6.98 4.97 -0.84
N GLY A 194 6.27 5.74 -1.68
CA GLY A 194 6.88 6.65 -2.65
C GLY A 194 7.80 7.69 -1.99
N LEU A 195 7.37 8.32 -0.91
CA LEU A 195 8.17 9.26 -0.12
C LEU A 195 9.41 8.59 0.51
N ILE A 196 9.25 7.40 1.09
CA ILE A 196 10.37 6.66 1.70
C ILE A 196 11.39 6.24 0.62
N ALA A 197 10.93 5.76 -0.53
CA ALA A 197 11.81 5.44 -1.66
C ALA A 197 12.53 6.69 -2.20
N TRP A 198 11.81 7.81 -2.31
CA TRP A 198 12.36 9.11 -2.71
C TRP A 198 13.44 9.64 -1.74
N TRP A 199 13.21 9.49 -0.44
CA TRP A 199 14.15 9.90 0.60
C TRP A 199 15.37 8.98 0.62
N SER A 200 15.14 7.66 0.55
CA SER A 200 16.21 6.65 0.50
C SER A 200 17.15 6.86 -0.69
N ALA A 201 16.63 7.27 -1.84
CA ALA A 201 17.42 7.56 -3.04
C ALA A 201 18.35 8.78 -2.92
N ARG A 202 18.16 9.65 -1.92
CA ARG A 202 19.01 10.82 -1.63
C ARG A 202 20.10 10.53 -0.62
N LEU A 203 19.97 9.45 0.14
CA LEU A 203 20.94 9.06 1.15
C LEU A 203 22.02 8.15 0.56
N ARG A 204 23.18 8.10 1.24
CA ARG A 204 24.21 7.12 0.91
C ARG A 204 23.66 5.70 1.11
N PRO A 205 23.80 4.79 0.13
CA PRO A 205 23.37 3.41 0.29
C PRO A 205 24.00 2.75 1.51
N GLY A 206 23.23 1.95 2.23
CA GLY A 206 23.70 1.24 3.42
C GLY A 206 22.61 0.38 4.05
N ARG A 207 23.00 -0.48 4.99
CA ARG A 207 22.10 -1.46 5.63
C ARG A 207 20.87 -0.79 6.26
N LEU A 208 21.05 0.34 6.95
CA LEU A 208 19.93 1.05 7.60
C LEU A 208 18.92 1.63 6.60
N VAL A 209 19.38 2.12 5.45
CA VAL A 209 18.48 2.61 4.39
C VAL A 209 17.72 1.45 3.75
N ALA A 210 18.39 0.32 3.51
CA ALA A 210 17.75 -0.88 2.98
C ALA A 210 16.70 -1.46 3.95
N VAL A 211 17.00 -1.49 5.25
CA VAL A 211 16.05 -1.89 6.30
C VAL A 211 14.87 -0.94 6.34
N ALA A 212 15.09 0.38 6.31
CA ALA A 212 13.99 1.35 6.28
C ALA A 212 13.05 1.13 5.09
N LEU A 213 13.60 0.89 3.90
CA LEU A 213 12.79 0.60 2.71
C LEU A 213 12.03 -0.72 2.84
N ALA A 214 12.66 -1.78 3.37
CA ALA A 214 12.01 -3.07 3.61
C ALA A 214 10.86 -2.95 4.62
N LEU A 215 11.07 -2.20 5.71
CA LEU A 215 10.03 -1.92 6.71
C LEU A 215 8.86 -1.13 6.10
N ALA A 216 9.13 -0.13 5.26
CA ALA A 216 8.06 0.61 4.58
C ALA A 216 7.29 -0.24 3.57
N ILE A 217 7.97 -1.14 2.83
CA ILE A 217 7.31 -2.11 1.94
C ILE A 217 6.41 -3.04 2.74
N ALA A 218 6.89 -3.56 3.87
CA ALA A 218 6.11 -4.41 4.76
C ALA A 218 4.91 -3.64 5.37
N GLY A 219 5.11 -2.39 5.78
CA GLY A 219 4.04 -1.53 6.29
C GLY A 219 2.93 -1.32 5.26
N VAL A 220 3.29 -0.97 4.02
CA VAL A 220 2.32 -0.82 2.92
C VAL A 220 1.64 -2.13 2.61
N ALA A 221 2.35 -3.26 2.61
CA ALA A 221 1.71 -4.55 2.37
C ALA A 221 0.63 -4.85 3.43
N VAL A 222 0.88 -4.51 4.70
CA VAL A 222 -0.08 -4.67 5.80
C VAL A 222 -1.28 -3.73 5.65
N ASP A 223 -1.06 -2.45 5.37
CA ASP A 223 -2.15 -1.49 5.16
C ASP A 223 -2.99 -1.88 3.94
N ILE A 224 -2.36 -2.16 2.81
CA ILE A 224 -3.07 -2.52 1.58
C ILE A 224 -3.88 -3.81 1.77
N ALA A 225 -3.36 -4.78 2.53
CA ALA A 225 -4.14 -5.96 2.90
C ALA A 225 -5.37 -5.58 3.73
N THR A 226 -5.16 -4.80 4.78
CA THR A 226 -6.21 -4.39 5.73
C THR A 226 -7.29 -3.54 5.05
N ASP A 227 -6.88 -2.52 4.31
CA ASP A 227 -7.75 -1.60 3.58
C ASP A 227 -8.53 -2.32 2.49
N SER A 228 -7.92 -3.30 1.80
CA SER A 228 -8.64 -4.09 0.80
C SER A 228 -9.78 -4.91 1.41
N LEU A 229 -9.61 -5.42 2.65
CA LEU A 229 -10.67 -6.09 3.39
C LEU A 229 -11.73 -5.11 3.86
N TYR A 230 -11.34 -3.91 4.31
CA TYR A 230 -12.28 -2.85 4.62
C TYR A 230 -13.17 -2.47 3.43
N VAL A 231 -12.60 -2.40 2.22
CA VAL A 231 -13.35 -2.11 0.98
C VAL A 231 -14.36 -3.20 0.62
N SER A 232 -14.02 -4.47 0.86
CA SER A 232 -14.63 -5.57 0.13
C SER A 232 -15.31 -6.66 0.97
N TRP A 233 -15.00 -6.75 2.27
CA TRP A 233 -15.57 -7.75 3.18
C TRP A 233 -16.53 -7.15 4.21
N LEU A 234 -16.59 -5.82 4.32
CA LEU A 234 -17.52 -5.12 5.18
C LEU A 234 -18.72 -4.57 4.39
N PRO A 235 -19.92 -4.56 5.00
CA PRO A 235 -20.21 -4.81 6.42
C PRO A 235 -20.39 -6.29 6.83
N GLU A 236 -20.37 -7.24 5.88
CA GLU A 236 -20.75 -8.63 6.11
C GLU A 236 -19.87 -9.37 7.13
N ARG A 237 -18.61 -8.93 7.27
CA ARG A 237 -17.61 -9.50 8.19
C ARG A 237 -17.20 -8.49 9.27
N ALA A 238 -18.17 -7.78 9.86
CA ALA A 238 -17.94 -6.74 10.87
C ALA A 238 -17.16 -7.23 12.11
N GLU A 239 -17.17 -8.54 12.40
CA GLU A 239 -16.37 -9.13 13.47
C GLU A 239 -14.85 -9.00 13.25
N LEU A 240 -14.41 -8.76 12.01
CA LEU A 240 -12.99 -8.53 11.69
C LEU A 240 -12.51 -7.13 12.08
N MET A 241 -13.42 -6.16 12.25
CA MET A 241 -13.07 -4.74 12.39
C MET A 241 -12.13 -4.42 13.56
N PRO A 242 -12.27 -5.02 14.76
CA PRO A 242 -11.33 -4.78 15.86
C PRO A 242 -9.91 -5.26 15.52
N ALA A 243 -9.78 -6.44 14.91
CA ALA A 243 -8.48 -6.99 14.51
C ALA A 243 -7.82 -6.15 13.41
N LEU A 244 -8.59 -5.77 12.38
CA LEU A 244 -8.12 -4.90 11.30
C LEU A 244 -7.62 -3.54 11.84
N SER A 245 -8.36 -2.95 12.78
CA SER A 245 -7.98 -1.68 13.40
C SER A 245 -6.64 -1.80 14.13
N VAL A 246 -6.45 -2.86 14.93
CA VAL A 246 -5.19 -3.11 15.65
C VAL A 246 -4.04 -3.36 14.68
N VAL A 247 -4.25 -4.15 13.62
CA VAL A 247 -3.22 -4.48 12.62
C VAL A 247 -2.73 -3.22 11.91
N SER A 248 -3.63 -2.39 11.37
CA SER A 248 -3.24 -1.16 10.69
C SER A 248 -2.66 -0.13 11.67
N ALA A 249 -3.33 0.14 12.79
CA ALA A 249 -2.88 1.15 13.75
C ALA A 249 -1.54 0.78 14.39
N THR A 250 -1.27 -0.50 14.65
CA THR A 250 -0.05 -0.94 15.34
C THR A 250 1.06 -1.30 14.36
N ILE A 251 0.80 -2.29 13.49
CA ILE A 251 1.86 -2.93 12.71
C ILE A 251 2.27 -2.00 11.57
N ALA A 252 1.33 -1.56 10.73
CA ALA A 252 1.68 -0.73 9.59
C ALA A 252 2.28 0.62 10.03
N ASN A 253 1.61 1.35 10.92
CA ASN A 253 2.09 2.64 11.42
C ASN A 253 3.39 2.51 12.24
N GLY A 254 3.56 1.42 13.00
CA GLY A 254 4.82 1.12 13.68
C GLY A 254 5.97 0.92 12.70
N LEU A 255 5.76 0.15 11.62
CA LEU A 255 6.76 -0.09 10.58
C LEU A 255 7.15 1.20 9.85
N TYR A 256 6.21 2.07 9.49
CA TYR A 256 6.52 3.37 8.89
C TYR A 256 7.27 4.29 9.83
N THR A 257 6.87 4.33 11.10
CA THR A 257 7.52 5.12 12.14
C THR A 257 9.00 4.73 12.27
N VAL A 258 9.28 3.44 12.35
CA VAL A 258 10.66 2.94 12.42
C VAL A 258 11.41 3.22 11.13
N ALA A 259 10.79 3.03 9.96
CA ALA A 259 11.41 3.36 8.68
C ALA A 259 11.81 4.86 8.60
N GLY A 260 10.90 5.76 8.95
CA GLY A 260 11.15 7.20 8.98
C GLY A 260 12.24 7.60 9.98
N ALA A 261 12.23 6.99 11.17
CA ALA A 261 13.27 7.19 12.19
C ALA A 261 14.65 6.74 11.70
N LEU A 262 14.75 5.57 11.06
CA LEU A 262 16.00 5.08 10.48
C LEU A 262 16.54 6.01 9.38
N LEU A 263 15.67 6.52 8.50
CA LEU A 263 16.10 7.50 7.49
C LEU A 263 16.52 8.82 8.13
N THR A 264 15.83 9.26 9.18
CA THR A 264 16.19 10.46 9.96
C THR A 264 17.60 10.36 10.52
N LEU A 265 17.94 9.22 11.14
CA LEU A 265 19.30 8.95 11.67
C LEU A 265 20.39 8.96 10.60
N ARG A 266 20.03 8.74 9.33
CA ARG A 266 20.96 8.75 8.20
C ARG A 266 21.03 10.08 7.46
N THR A 267 20.15 11.02 7.79
CA THR A 267 20.02 12.30 7.09
C THR A 267 20.81 13.38 7.81
N THR A 268 22.04 13.62 7.36
CA THR A 268 22.93 14.62 7.99
C THR A 268 22.48 16.07 7.76
N SER A 269 21.62 16.32 6.78
CA SER A 269 21.08 17.67 6.51
C SER A 269 19.99 18.10 7.51
N LEU A 270 19.47 17.18 8.33
CA LEU A 270 18.46 17.48 9.34
C LEU A 270 19.11 18.02 10.61
N ALA A 271 18.93 19.31 10.87
CA ALA A 271 19.45 19.98 12.07
C ALA A 271 18.44 20.98 12.64
N GLY A 272 18.66 21.37 13.91
CA GLY A 272 17.85 22.38 14.61
C GLY A 272 16.36 22.04 14.61
N TRP A 273 15.52 23.02 14.25
CA TRP A 273 14.06 22.88 14.26
C TRP A 273 13.54 21.82 13.30
N MET A 274 14.20 21.57 12.17
CA MET A 274 13.80 20.54 11.21
C MET A 274 13.94 19.14 11.81
N LEU A 275 15.00 18.92 12.58
CA LEU A 275 15.23 17.65 13.28
C LEU A 275 14.19 17.42 14.37
N ILE A 276 13.90 18.46 15.17
CA ILE A 276 12.88 18.41 16.23
C ILE A 276 11.50 18.08 15.63
N TRP A 277 11.11 18.77 14.55
CA TRP A 277 9.83 18.50 13.89
C TRP A 277 9.79 17.08 13.30
N THR A 278 10.86 16.65 12.63
CA THR A 278 10.93 15.29 12.07
C THR A 278 10.76 14.22 13.14
N TRP A 279 11.42 14.37 14.30
CA TRP A 279 11.20 13.47 15.43
C TRP A 279 9.80 13.61 16.05
N GLY A 280 9.22 14.80 16.04
CA GLY A 280 7.82 15.01 16.43
C GLY A 280 6.84 14.17 15.59
N VAL A 281 7.05 14.11 14.27
CA VAL A 281 6.26 13.24 13.37
C VAL A 281 6.37 11.77 13.80
N TRP A 282 7.58 11.25 13.99
CA TRP A 282 7.78 9.84 14.34
C TRP A 282 7.29 9.52 15.77
N SER A 283 7.43 10.44 16.71
CA SER A 283 6.85 10.29 18.05
C SER A 283 5.33 10.22 18.01
N ALA A 284 4.68 11.01 17.14
CA ALA A 284 3.24 10.95 16.93
C ALA A 284 2.81 9.61 16.27
N GLY A 285 3.59 9.12 15.31
CA GLY A 285 3.39 7.79 14.73
C GLY A 285 3.59 6.65 15.73
N ALA A 286 4.56 6.78 16.65
CA ALA A 286 4.76 5.83 17.74
C ALA A 286 3.60 5.85 18.74
N LEU A 287 3.04 7.04 19.04
CA LEU A 287 1.84 7.18 19.87
C LEU A 287 0.62 6.51 19.24
N LEU A 288 0.44 6.66 17.92
CA LEU A 288 -0.59 5.95 17.16
C LEU A 288 -0.42 4.42 17.26
N ALA A 289 0.81 3.92 17.04
CA ALA A 289 1.11 2.49 17.15
C ALA A 289 0.88 1.94 18.55
N LEU A 290 1.23 2.71 19.58
CA LEU A 290 0.96 2.37 20.97
C LEU A 290 -0.55 2.34 21.26
N GLY A 291 -1.32 3.29 20.72
CA GLY A 291 -2.77 3.31 20.82
C GLY A 291 -3.41 2.05 20.24
N GLY A 292 -2.95 1.61 19.06
CA GLY A 292 -3.37 0.35 18.44
C GLY A 292 -3.01 -0.87 19.30
N MET A 293 -1.78 -0.94 19.81
CA MET A 293 -1.28 -2.08 20.60
C MET A 293 -2.07 -2.25 21.90
N LEU A 294 -2.46 -1.14 22.52
CA LEU A 294 -3.26 -1.11 23.75
C LEU A 294 -4.76 -1.18 23.48
N ALA A 295 -5.19 -1.31 22.23
CA ALA A 295 -6.59 -1.21 21.80
C ALA A 295 -7.31 0.04 22.38
N SER A 296 -6.58 1.15 22.51
CA SER A 296 -7.07 2.39 23.09
C SER A 296 -7.56 3.36 22.01
N GLY A 297 -8.87 3.52 21.91
CA GLY A 297 -9.51 4.48 20.99
C GLY A 297 -8.99 5.91 21.17
N PRO A 298 -9.00 6.48 22.39
CA PRO A 298 -8.51 7.84 22.61
C PRO A 298 -7.04 8.06 22.21
N LEU A 299 -6.14 7.11 22.52
CA LEU A 299 -4.73 7.21 22.12
C LEU A 299 -4.57 7.10 20.60
N THR A 300 -5.31 6.21 19.96
CA THR A 300 -5.30 6.05 18.50
C THR A 300 -5.76 7.33 17.81
N VAL A 301 -6.84 7.96 18.29
CA VAL A 301 -7.33 9.24 17.77
C VAL A 301 -6.32 10.36 17.99
N ALA A 302 -5.78 10.50 19.22
CA ALA A 302 -4.79 11.53 19.53
C ALA A 302 -3.51 11.38 18.68
N GLY A 303 -3.00 10.14 18.55
CA GLY A 303 -1.86 9.82 17.71
C GLY A 303 -2.12 10.13 16.24
N THR A 304 -3.29 9.76 15.71
CA THR A 304 -3.70 10.07 14.34
C THR A 304 -3.73 11.57 14.08
N VAL A 305 -4.43 12.34 14.93
CA VAL A 305 -4.55 13.80 14.78
C VAL A 305 -3.19 14.47 14.84
N LEU A 306 -2.37 14.12 15.83
CA LEU A 306 -1.04 14.70 15.99
C LEU A 306 -0.12 14.33 14.82
N LEU A 307 -0.15 13.07 14.39
CA LEU A 307 0.68 12.58 13.29
C LEU A 307 0.40 13.37 12.03
N PHE A 308 -0.85 13.48 11.61
CA PHE A 308 -1.17 14.15 10.35
C PHE A 308 -1.06 15.68 10.43
N ALA A 309 -1.33 16.28 11.60
CA ALA A 309 -1.08 17.70 11.83
C ALA A 309 0.42 18.07 11.69
N LEU A 310 1.31 17.15 12.06
CA LEU A 310 2.76 17.34 11.90
C LEU A 310 3.26 16.89 10.53
N PHE A 311 2.84 15.73 10.04
CA PHE A 311 3.36 15.05 8.85
C PHE A 311 2.98 15.75 7.56
N CYS A 312 1.71 16.16 7.41
CA CYS A 312 1.25 16.77 6.16
C CYS A 312 2.00 18.07 5.89
N PRO A 313 2.13 19.04 6.82
CA PRO A 313 2.92 20.25 6.58
C PRO A 313 4.43 19.96 6.53
N TRP A 314 4.93 18.95 7.27
CA TRP A 314 6.32 18.50 7.18
C TRP A 314 6.70 18.10 5.75
N CYS A 315 5.79 17.44 5.02
CA CYS A 315 5.99 17.06 3.61
C CYS A 315 6.17 18.27 2.66
N PHE A 316 5.59 19.43 2.99
CA PHE A 316 5.73 20.65 2.17
C PHE A 316 6.89 21.54 2.63
N VAL A 317 7.23 21.49 3.92
CA VAL A 317 8.22 22.39 4.52
C VAL A 317 9.56 21.69 4.72
N VAL A 318 9.62 20.60 5.46
CA VAL A 318 10.90 19.98 5.83
C VAL A 318 11.40 19.08 4.70
N ALA A 319 10.53 18.22 4.15
CA ALA A 319 10.94 17.21 3.18
C ALA A 319 11.68 17.78 1.94
N PRO A 320 11.23 18.88 1.28
CA PRO A 320 11.93 19.41 0.11
C PRO A 320 13.34 19.95 0.40
N ARG A 321 13.69 20.15 1.68
CA ARG A 321 14.99 20.65 2.14
C ARG A 321 15.97 19.53 2.51
N LEU A 322 15.52 18.27 2.49
CA LEU A 322 16.38 17.11 2.75
C LEU A 322 17.39 16.93 1.61
N ARG A 323 18.67 16.82 1.96
CA ARG A 323 19.79 16.63 1.04
C ARG A 323 20.60 15.41 1.41
#